data_AF-A0A2A5EH18-F1
#
_entry.id   AF-A0A2A5EH18-F1
#
_cell.length_a   1.000
_cell.length_b   1.000
_cell.length_c   1.000
_cell.angle_alpha   90.00
_cell.angle_beta   90.00
_cell.angle_gamma   90.00
#
_symmetry.space_group_name_H-M   'P 1'
#
loop_
_entity.id
_entity.type
_entity.pdbx_description
1 polymer ?
#
loop_
_entity_poly.entity_id
_entity_poly.type
_entity_poly.pdbx_seq_one_letter_code
_entity_poly.pdbx_strand_id
1 'polypeptide(L)'
;MSLDIKNTSKMKNEEIQFIKRCIETPMTFQYSEGTFAKLLLSYLSEDRQKISEIKASKIGYLLHKPSVKAVVAKCGNGLLKKELLQEEWTEKTKILSLSLSQWGIQDTKKKNCAYYQVSRPQKSLVLQVNFGGDHDTFFYSCFSKKQRVYFSNEMHAGHFKRNSLGWIRIDLDLETGEALIEEVQTDWMKTVFSLRNELKLDNSDHALIMKRPNACKSYVNYMLQRYKAWDEMLLSSAIRFLKQEIGINTIWYHTFESGRFYKMMPDYSLPPRSLYTTLPKKMGFEITNQIPKILKECKELKRMNNAAKGINFFRLNFKK
;
A
#
# COMPACT_ATOMS: atom_id res chain seq x y z
N MET A 1 12.53 16.06 34.54
CA MET A 1 11.49 16.84 33.82
C MET A 1 10.46 15.85 33.28
N SER A 2 9.38 15.67 34.02
CA SER A 2 8.25 14.82 33.62
C SER A 2 7.42 15.60 32.60
N LEU A 3 7.37 15.11 31.35
CA LEU A 3 6.40 15.59 30.37
C LEU A 3 5.07 14.93 30.70
N ASP A 4 4.17 15.70 31.31
CA ASP A 4 2.75 15.35 31.42
C ASP A 4 2.14 15.25 30.00
N ILE A 5 2.19 14.05 29.43
CA ILE A 5 1.51 13.74 28.16
C ILE A 5 0.03 13.58 28.49
N LYS A 6 -0.69 14.71 28.52
CA LYS A 6 -2.15 14.71 28.55
C LYS A 6 -2.69 14.06 27.27
N ASN A 7 -3.45 12.98 27.46
CA ASN A 7 -4.43 12.34 26.57
C ASN A 7 -4.84 13.19 25.35
N THR A 8 -4.09 13.08 24.26
CA THR A 8 -4.48 13.63 22.96
C THR A 8 -4.21 12.59 21.88
N SER A 9 -5.25 11.85 21.51
CA SER A 9 -5.32 10.82 20.45
C SER A 9 -5.11 11.39 19.03
N LYS A 10 -4.22 12.37 18.87
CA LYS A 10 -3.93 13.05 17.61
C LYS A 10 -2.60 12.54 17.10
N MET A 11 -2.56 12.09 15.85
CA MET A 11 -1.28 12.10 15.16
C MET A 11 -0.89 13.56 14.97
N LYS A 12 0.05 14.03 15.77
CA LYS A 12 0.53 15.40 15.64
C LYS A 12 1.35 15.45 14.35
N ASN A 13 1.31 16.56 13.61
CA ASN A 13 2.25 16.78 12.49
C ASN A 13 3.70 16.50 12.93
N GLU A 14 3.99 16.69 14.21
CA GLU A 14 5.22 16.31 14.90
C GLU A 14 5.58 14.83 14.76
N GLU A 15 4.63 13.89 14.84
CA GLU A 15 4.89 12.45 14.67
C GLU A 15 5.26 12.12 13.23
N ILE A 16 4.55 12.67 12.25
CA ILE A 16 4.91 12.50 10.83
C ILE A 16 6.31 13.08 10.58
N GLN A 17 6.62 14.27 11.12
CA GLN A 17 7.97 14.82 10.98
C GLN A 17 9.02 14.00 11.72
N PHE A 18 8.69 13.46 12.90
CA PHE A 18 9.57 12.58 13.65
C PHE A 18 9.91 11.33 12.84
N ILE A 19 8.91 10.61 12.34
CA ILE A 19 9.11 9.44 11.48
C ILE A 19 9.98 9.79 10.26
N LYS A 20 9.65 10.89 9.57
CA LYS A 20 10.42 11.33 8.39
C LYS A 20 11.86 11.74 8.69
N ARG A 21 12.17 12.15 9.92
CA ARG A 21 13.54 12.47 10.37
C ARG A 21 14.31 11.23 10.79
N CYS A 22 13.64 10.26 11.40
CA CYS A 22 14.27 9.04 11.93
C CYS A 22 14.47 7.97 10.86
N ILE A 23 13.63 7.94 9.83
CA ILE A 23 13.72 6.94 8.76
C ILE A 23 14.51 7.51 7.59
N GLU A 24 15.68 6.94 7.36
CA GLU A 24 16.48 7.24 6.19
C GLU A 24 15.74 6.81 4.92
N THR A 25 15.62 7.74 3.98
CA THR A 25 15.04 7.47 2.66
C THR A 25 16.01 7.91 1.58
N PRO A 26 16.06 7.20 0.44
CA PRO A 26 15.20 6.08 0.07
C PRO A 26 15.54 4.74 0.76
N MET A 27 14.52 3.97 1.14
CA MET A 27 14.70 2.56 1.51
C MET A 27 14.55 1.67 0.28
N THR A 28 15.24 0.54 0.27
CA THR A 28 15.10 -0.46 -0.81
C THR A 28 14.04 -1.48 -0.44
N PHE A 29 13.14 -1.79 -1.37
CA PHE A 29 12.19 -2.88 -1.26
C PHE A 29 12.32 -3.82 -2.45
N GLN A 30 12.64 -5.08 -2.16
CA GLN A 30 12.75 -6.13 -3.16
C GLN A 30 11.42 -6.86 -3.26
N TYR A 31 10.95 -7.02 -4.50
CA TYR A 31 9.71 -7.73 -4.74
C TYR A 31 9.87 -8.75 -5.86
N SER A 32 9.57 -10.01 -5.53
CA SER A 32 9.32 -11.09 -6.47
C SER A 32 7.85 -11.52 -6.36
N GLU A 33 7.34 -12.24 -7.37
CA GLU A 33 5.96 -12.70 -7.31
C GLU A 33 5.74 -13.62 -6.10
N GLY A 34 4.74 -13.29 -5.27
CA GLY A 34 4.50 -14.02 -4.03
C GLY A 34 5.40 -13.64 -2.85
N THR A 35 6.16 -12.53 -2.95
CA THR A 35 6.90 -11.95 -1.82
C THR A 35 6.01 -11.71 -0.60
N PHE A 36 4.79 -11.22 -0.84
CA PHE A 36 3.83 -10.97 0.25
C PHE A 36 3.57 -12.20 1.11
N ALA A 37 3.52 -13.40 0.52
CA ALA A 37 3.19 -14.62 1.24
C ALA A 37 4.31 -15.02 2.19
N LYS A 38 5.56 -14.86 1.76
CA LYS A 38 6.75 -15.08 2.58
C LYS A 38 6.85 -14.04 3.70
N LEU A 39 6.58 -12.77 3.41
CA LEU A 39 6.52 -11.69 4.41
C LEU A 39 5.45 -11.97 5.48
N LEU A 40 4.23 -12.32 5.09
CA LEU A 40 3.16 -12.60 6.06
C LEU A 40 3.48 -13.83 6.91
N LEU A 41 4.00 -14.91 6.30
CA LEU A 41 4.44 -16.08 7.07
C LEU A 41 5.54 -15.74 8.07
N SER A 42 6.52 -14.90 7.70
CA SER A 42 7.61 -14.53 8.60
C SER A 42 7.14 -13.68 9.78
N TYR A 43 6.06 -12.91 9.62
CA TYR A 43 5.48 -12.10 10.69
C TYR A 43 4.49 -12.85 11.58
N LEU A 44 3.79 -13.85 11.03
CA LEU A 44 2.68 -14.53 11.73
C LEU A 44 3.09 -15.91 12.32
N SER A 45 4.19 -16.49 11.85
CA SER A 45 4.68 -17.80 12.32
C SER A 45 5.66 -17.67 13.49
N GLU A 46 5.91 -18.76 14.20
CA GLU A 46 7.06 -18.88 15.11
C GLU A 46 8.39 -18.92 14.33
N ASP A 47 9.50 -18.68 15.02
CA ASP A 47 10.83 -18.75 14.41
C ASP A 47 11.12 -20.14 13.82
N ARG A 48 10.56 -21.17 14.48
CA ARG A 48 10.50 -22.56 14.03
C ARG A 48 9.10 -23.09 14.31
N GLN A 49 8.39 -23.54 13.28
CA GLN A 49 7.02 -24.05 13.43
C GLN A 49 6.80 -25.28 12.55
N LYS A 50 6.01 -26.25 13.02
CA LYS A 50 5.67 -27.41 12.17
C LYS A 50 4.77 -26.96 11.03
N ILE A 51 5.07 -27.45 9.83
CA ILE A 51 4.27 -27.14 8.63
C ILE A 51 2.82 -27.61 8.81
N SER A 52 2.60 -28.72 9.52
CA SER A 52 1.25 -29.23 9.85
C SER A 52 0.45 -28.25 10.73
N GLU A 53 1.10 -27.61 11.70
CA GLU A 53 0.47 -26.60 12.57
C GLU A 53 0.12 -25.33 11.77
N ILE A 54 1.03 -24.88 10.90
CA ILE A 54 0.74 -23.75 10.00
C ILE A 54 -0.44 -24.08 9.10
N LYS A 55 -0.49 -25.29 8.52
CA LYS A 55 -1.57 -25.75 7.64
C LYS A 55 -2.93 -25.75 8.35
N ALA A 56 -2.97 -26.09 9.64
CA ALA A 56 -4.18 -26.07 10.45
C ALA A 56 -4.59 -24.67 10.92
N SER A 57 -3.73 -23.66 10.76
CA SER A 57 -3.97 -22.29 11.20
C SER A 57 -4.63 -21.41 10.12
N LYS A 58 -5.06 -20.21 10.52
CA LYS A 58 -5.61 -19.18 9.61
C LYS A 58 -4.67 -18.74 8.49
N ILE A 59 -3.35 -18.93 8.65
CA ILE A 59 -2.34 -18.59 7.64
C ILE A 59 -1.96 -19.77 6.74
N GLY A 60 -2.59 -20.94 6.91
CA GLY A 60 -2.31 -22.15 6.13
C GLY A 60 -2.46 -21.95 4.61
N TYR A 61 -3.34 -21.05 4.18
CA TYR A 61 -3.53 -20.73 2.76
C TYR A 61 -2.26 -20.17 2.09
N LEU A 62 -1.34 -19.56 2.86
CA LEU A 62 -0.07 -19.05 2.36
C LEU A 62 0.86 -20.18 1.90
N LEU A 63 0.75 -21.37 2.49
CA LEU A 63 1.54 -22.56 2.10
C LEU A 63 1.22 -23.03 0.67
N HIS A 64 0.06 -22.65 0.13
CA HIS A 64 -0.32 -23.01 -1.23
C HIS A 64 0.24 -22.06 -2.29
N LYS A 65 0.86 -20.93 -1.89
CA LYS A 65 1.45 -19.99 -2.82
C LYS A 65 2.72 -20.58 -3.45
N PRO A 66 2.92 -20.47 -4.77
CA PRO A 66 4.08 -21.08 -5.45
C PRO A 66 5.43 -20.72 -4.82
N SER A 67 5.62 -19.45 -4.46
CA SER A 67 6.84 -18.97 -3.79
C SER A 67 7.10 -19.65 -2.45
N VAL A 68 6.05 -20.00 -1.70
CA VAL A 68 6.15 -20.67 -0.40
C VAL A 68 6.29 -22.17 -0.56
N LYS A 69 5.59 -22.79 -1.54
CA LYS A 69 5.74 -24.22 -1.83
C LYS A 69 7.19 -24.59 -2.13
N ALA A 70 7.90 -23.73 -2.88
CA ALA A 70 9.33 -23.91 -3.16
C ALA A 70 10.18 -23.92 -1.88
N VAL A 71 9.85 -23.07 -0.89
CA VAL A 71 10.53 -23.05 0.41
C VAL A 71 10.18 -24.31 1.23
N VAL A 72 8.91 -24.67 1.29
CA VAL A 72 8.41 -25.85 2.02
C VAL A 72 9.04 -27.15 1.50
N ALA A 73 9.27 -27.26 0.19
CA ALA A 73 9.93 -28.42 -0.40
C ALA A 73 11.37 -28.62 0.11
N LYS A 74 12.05 -27.56 0.56
CA LYS A 74 13.39 -27.62 1.18
C LYS A 74 13.33 -28.06 2.65
N CYS A 75 12.15 -28.15 3.26
CA CYS A 75 11.95 -28.47 4.67
C CYS A 75 11.75 -29.99 4.88
N GLY A 76 12.79 -30.79 4.63
CA GLY A 76 12.71 -32.27 4.69
C GLY A 76 12.34 -32.85 6.07
N ASN A 77 12.46 -32.07 7.13
CA ASN A 77 12.09 -32.44 8.50
C ASN A 77 10.69 -31.96 8.93
N GLY A 78 9.91 -31.37 8.01
CA GLY A 78 8.57 -30.86 8.31
C GLY A 78 8.52 -29.58 9.15
N LEU A 79 9.66 -28.93 9.42
CA LEU A 79 9.77 -27.68 10.17
C LEU A 79 10.08 -26.51 9.24
N LEU A 80 9.24 -25.48 9.26
CA LEU A 80 9.52 -24.21 8.60
C LEU A 80 10.33 -23.32 9.55
N LYS A 81 11.50 -22.86 9.09
CA LYS A 81 12.32 -21.85 9.78
C LYS A 81 12.13 -20.50 9.09
N LYS A 82 11.98 -19.41 9.85
CA LYS A 82 11.81 -18.05 9.27
C LYS A 82 12.94 -17.63 8.35
N GLU A 83 14.16 -18.06 8.63
CA GLU A 83 15.34 -17.78 7.79
C GLU A 83 15.14 -18.25 6.34
N LEU A 84 14.39 -19.34 6.12
CA LEU A 84 14.11 -19.87 4.79
C LEU A 84 13.05 -19.05 4.02
N LEU A 85 12.36 -18.12 4.69
CA LEU A 85 11.39 -17.22 4.07
C LEU A 85 12.04 -15.92 3.55
N GLN A 86 13.35 -15.74 3.74
CA GLN A 86 14.06 -14.61 3.17
C GLN A 86 13.95 -14.60 1.64
N GLU A 87 13.97 -13.41 1.05
CA GLU A 87 13.87 -13.25 -0.40
C GLU A 87 15.16 -13.71 -1.08
N GLU A 88 15.07 -14.75 -1.90
CA GLU A 88 16.12 -15.10 -2.85
C GLU A 88 16.09 -14.11 -4.01
N TRP A 89 17.27 -13.62 -4.39
CA TRP A 89 17.41 -12.75 -5.55
C TRP A 89 17.21 -13.57 -6.82
N THR A 90 16.27 -13.14 -7.65
CA THR A 90 16.02 -13.76 -8.95
C THR A 90 16.08 -12.69 -10.04
N GLU A 91 16.29 -13.08 -11.28
CA GLU A 91 16.21 -12.16 -12.44
C GLU A 91 14.84 -11.46 -12.55
N LYS A 92 13.81 -12.05 -11.95
CA LYS A 92 12.44 -11.50 -11.90
C LYS A 92 12.22 -10.55 -10.72
N THR A 93 13.19 -10.36 -9.84
CA THR A 93 13.08 -9.47 -8.69
C THR A 93 13.08 -8.02 -9.15
N LYS A 94 12.12 -7.24 -8.63
CA LYS A 94 12.01 -5.80 -8.86
C LYS A 94 12.61 -5.10 -7.66
N ILE A 95 13.47 -4.11 -7.93
CA ILE A 95 14.04 -3.26 -6.90
C ILE A 95 13.23 -1.96 -6.91
N LEU A 96 12.43 -1.78 -5.87
CA LEU A 96 11.60 -0.60 -5.66
C LEU A 96 12.28 0.29 -4.62
N SER A 97 12.04 1.59 -4.72
CA SER A 97 12.60 2.57 -3.81
C SER A 97 11.49 3.28 -3.03
N LEU A 98 11.50 3.13 -1.72
CA LEU A 98 10.49 3.68 -0.83
C LEU A 98 10.93 5.05 -0.30
N SER A 99 10.03 6.03 -0.38
CA SER A 99 10.23 7.37 0.21
C SER A 99 9.00 7.81 0.98
N LEU A 100 9.17 8.83 1.83
CA LEU A 100 8.11 9.32 2.69
C LEU A 100 7.69 10.74 2.29
N SER A 101 6.38 10.95 2.25
CA SER A 101 5.75 12.26 2.10
C SER A 101 4.58 12.37 3.09
N GLN A 102 3.73 13.38 2.91
CA GLN A 102 2.54 13.60 3.72
C GLN A 102 1.40 14.06 2.82
N TRP A 103 0.15 13.81 3.23
CA TRP A 103 -1.04 14.23 2.51
C TRP A 103 -2.10 14.75 3.48
N GLY A 104 -2.95 15.65 2.99
CA GLY A 104 -4.10 16.17 3.72
C GLY A 104 -3.81 17.46 4.48
N ILE A 105 -4.78 17.86 5.29
CA ILE A 105 -4.77 19.10 6.06
C ILE A 105 -5.01 18.78 7.54
N GLN A 106 -4.42 19.58 8.41
CA GLN A 106 -4.78 19.57 9.82
C GLN A 106 -5.89 20.59 10.04
N ASP A 107 -7.04 20.13 10.54
CA ASP A 107 -8.19 20.98 10.81
C ASP A 107 -8.81 20.60 12.17
N THR A 108 -9.53 21.54 12.77
CA THR A 108 -10.35 21.30 13.96
C THR A 108 -11.72 20.72 13.61
N LYS A 109 -12.11 20.74 12.33
CA LYS A 109 -13.41 20.25 11.85
C LYS A 109 -13.26 19.28 10.69
N LYS A 110 -14.14 18.29 10.65
CA LYS A 110 -14.21 17.28 9.58
C LYS A 110 -14.66 17.83 8.21
N LYS A 111 -15.24 19.03 8.17
CA LYS A 111 -15.92 19.58 6.98
C LYS A 111 -15.02 19.68 5.73
N ASN A 112 -13.74 20.03 5.90
CA ASN A 112 -12.81 20.19 4.78
C ASN A 112 -12.13 18.87 4.35
N CYS A 113 -12.35 17.77 5.08
CA CYS A 113 -11.63 16.51 4.88
C CYS A 113 -12.09 15.71 3.68
N ALA A 114 -13.30 15.98 3.16
CA ALA A 114 -13.82 15.30 1.98
C ALA A 114 -12.99 15.63 0.73
N TYR A 115 -12.58 16.90 0.58
CA TYR A 115 -11.69 17.34 -0.50
C TYR A 115 -10.34 16.61 -0.44
N TYR A 116 -9.77 16.47 0.75
CA TYR A 116 -8.51 15.75 0.95
C TYR A 116 -8.67 14.23 1.05
N GLN A 117 -9.89 13.70 1.05
CA GLN A 117 -10.20 12.28 1.14
C GLN A 117 -9.47 11.55 2.29
N VAL A 118 -9.44 12.18 3.47
CA VAL A 118 -8.84 11.64 4.71
C VAL A 118 -9.93 11.33 5.74
N SER A 119 -9.78 10.27 6.54
CA SER A 119 -10.77 9.85 7.52
C SER A 119 -10.73 10.69 8.80
N ARG A 120 -9.56 11.11 9.26
CA ARG A 120 -9.40 12.08 10.35
C ARG A 120 -9.04 13.48 9.81
N PRO A 121 -9.39 14.58 10.50
CA PRO A 121 -9.03 15.95 10.10
C PRO A 121 -7.57 16.29 10.40
N GLN A 122 -6.67 15.49 9.83
CA GLN A 122 -5.24 15.58 10.03
C GLN A 122 -4.49 15.10 8.78
N LYS A 123 -3.17 15.27 8.80
CA LYS A 123 -2.31 14.73 7.76
C LYS A 123 -2.14 13.23 7.94
N SER A 124 -1.99 12.54 6.83
CA SER A 124 -1.56 11.14 6.77
C SER A 124 -0.09 11.07 6.35
N LEU A 125 0.62 10.05 6.83
CA LEU A 125 1.89 9.65 6.25
C LEU A 125 1.63 9.08 4.85
N VAL A 126 2.52 9.40 3.90
CA VAL A 126 2.46 8.81 2.56
C VAL A 126 3.72 7.98 2.34
N LEU A 127 3.54 6.69 2.12
CA LEU A 127 4.58 5.83 1.60
C LEU A 127 4.54 5.86 0.07
N GLN A 128 5.56 6.44 -0.54
CA GLN A 128 5.72 6.48 -1.99
C GLN A 128 6.56 5.28 -2.43
N VAL A 129 6.05 4.52 -3.39
CA VAL A 129 6.74 3.36 -3.95
C VAL A 129 7.23 3.74 -5.35
N ASN A 130 8.53 3.97 -5.46
CA ASN A 130 9.17 4.43 -6.68
C ASN A 130 9.78 3.27 -7.45
N PHE A 131 9.81 3.44 -8.78
CA PHE A 131 10.45 2.49 -9.68
C PHE A 131 11.97 2.43 -9.45
N GLY A 132 12.56 1.29 -9.85
CA GLY A 132 14.00 1.10 -9.93
C GLY A 132 14.60 1.68 -11.21
N GLY A 133 15.93 1.64 -11.29
CA GLY A 133 16.67 2.14 -12.45
C GLY A 133 16.40 1.36 -13.75
N ASP A 134 15.98 0.10 -13.65
CA ASP A 134 15.62 -0.74 -14.80
C ASP A 134 14.40 -0.18 -15.53
N HIS A 135 13.37 0.19 -14.77
CA HIS A 135 12.19 0.86 -15.31
C HIS A 135 12.54 2.21 -15.90
N ASP A 136 13.30 3.04 -15.19
CA ASP A 136 13.63 4.39 -15.65
C ASP A 136 14.42 4.35 -16.95
N THR A 137 15.38 3.43 -17.07
CA THR A 137 16.13 3.20 -18.30
C THR A 137 15.20 2.85 -19.47
N PHE A 138 14.25 1.93 -19.26
CA PHE A 138 13.32 1.53 -20.31
C PHE A 138 12.28 2.62 -20.64
N PHE A 139 11.81 3.37 -19.64
CA PHE A 139 10.95 4.51 -19.87
C PHE A 139 11.66 5.56 -20.72
N TYR A 140 12.92 5.88 -20.41
CA TYR A 140 13.67 6.91 -21.11
C TYR A 140 14.18 6.49 -22.50
N SER A 141 14.21 5.19 -22.81
CA SER A 141 14.41 4.73 -24.20
C SER A 141 13.15 4.92 -25.05
N CYS A 142 11.96 4.88 -24.43
CA CYS A 142 10.69 5.09 -25.11
C CYS A 142 10.31 6.57 -25.21
N PHE A 143 10.58 7.34 -24.15
CA PHE A 143 10.09 8.72 -23.96
C PHE A 143 11.17 9.62 -23.35
N SER A 144 11.02 10.95 -23.48
CA SER A 144 11.89 11.88 -22.76
C SER A 144 11.34 12.19 -21.36
N LYS A 145 12.15 12.87 -20.55
CA LYS A 145 11.73 13.36 -19.22
C LYS A 145 10.48 14.25 -19.25
N LYS A 146 10.26 15.00 -20.33
CA LYS A 146 9.07 15.87 -20.49
C LYS A 146 7.76 15.09 -20.53
N GLN A 147 7.78 13.85 -21.03
CA GLN A 147 6.58 13.02 -21.12
C GLN A 147 6.19 12.36 -19.78
N ARG A 148 6.97 12.53 -18.70
CA ARG A 148 6.58 12.06 -17.37
C ARG A 148 5.25 12.64 -16.90
N VAL A 149 4.92 13.86 -17.32
CA VAL A 149 3.66 14.54 -16.99
C VAL A 149 2.41 13.75 -17.41
N TYR A 150 2.52 12.87 -18.43
CA TYR A 150 1.40 12.02 -18.83
C TYR A 150 1.12 10.89 -17.82
N PHE A 151 2.10 10.52 -16.98
CA PHE A 151 2.04 9.37 -16.08
C PHE A 151 1.93 9.74 -14.61
N SER A 152 2.12 11.02 -14.27
CA SER A 152 2.08 11.52 -12.89
C SER A 152 1.27 12.79 -12.78
N ASN A 153 0.36 12.85 -11.80
CA ASN A 153 -0.34 14.08 -11.46
C ASN A 153 0.38 14.77 -10.28
N GLU A 154 0.83 16.02 -10.48
CA GLU A 154 1.50 16.82 -9.45
C GLU A 154 0.57 17.16 -8.27
N MET A 155 -0.75 17.11 -8.48
CA MET A 155 -1.74 17.28 -7.41
C MET A 155 -1.93 16.01 -6.56
N HIS A 156 -1.26 14.90 -6.88
CA HIS A 156 -1.32 13.67 -6.11
C HIS A 156 -0.02 13.41 -5.34
N ALA A 157 -0.06 12.45 -4.41
CA ALA A 157 1.04 12.20 -3.48
C ALA A 157 2.24 11.42 -4.07
N GLY A 158 2.44 11.45 -5.39
CA GLY A 158 3.59 10.86 -6.08
C GLY A 158 4.90 11.60 -5.81
N HIS A 159 6.03 10.99 -6.16
CA HIS A 159 7.34 11.62 -5.99
C HIS A 159 7.63 12.55 -7.17
N PHE A 160 7.95 13.82 -6.91
CA PHE A 160 8.21 14.80 -7.96
C PHE A 160 9.45 14.46 -8.83
N LYS A 161 10.56 14.08 -8.18
CA LYS A 161 11.83 13.79 -8.90
C LYS A 161 11.91 12.39 -9.53
N ARG A 162 11.26 11.37 -8.97
CA ARG A 162 11.37 9.96 -9.37
C ARG A 162 10.10 9.48 -10.07
N ASN A 163 10.20 8.45 -10.90
CA ASN A 163 9.00 7.80 -11.41
C ASN A 163 8.39 6.95 -10.30
N SER A 164 7.12 7.20 -9.97
CA SER A 164 6.43 6.49 -8.89
C SER A 164 5.49 5.43 -9.45
N LEU A 165 5.66 4.17 -9.00
CA LEU A 165 4.69 3.11 -9.28
C LEU A 165 3.36 3.44 -8.62
N GLY A 166 3.39 3.97 -7.40
CA GLY A 166 2.20 4.40 -6.67
C GLY A 166 2.54 4.90 -5.28
N TRP A 167 1.50 5.09 -4.47
CA TRP A 167 1.64 5.51 -3.09
C TRP A 167 0.54 4.91 -2.22
N ILE A 168 0.82 4.89 -0.92
CA ILE A 168 -0.09 4.43 0.11
C ILE A 168 -0.25 5.54 1.13
N ARG A 169 -1.49 5.97 1.37
CA ARG A 169 -1.83 6.89 2.46
C ARG A 169 -2.08 6.10 3.72
N ILE A 170 -1.40 6.47 4.80
CA ILE A 170 -1.41 5.75 6.06
C ILE A 170 -1.67 6.74 7.19
N ASP A 171 -2.72 6.48 7.94
CA ASP A 171 -2.96 7.12 9.22
C ASP A 171 -2.34 6.24 10.32
N LEU A 172 -1.53 6.79 11.23
CA LEU A 172 -0.87 6.01 12.28
C LEU A 172 -1.27 6.50 13.67
N ASP A 173 -1.14 5.57 14.61
CA ASP A 173 -1.24 5.81 16.02
C ASP A 173 -0.16 4.97 16.70
N LEU A 174 0.96 5.62 17.04
CA LEU A 174 2.13 4.95 17.60
C LEU A 174 1.87 4.48 19.04
N GLU A 175 0.97 5.14 19.77
CA GLU A 175 0.62 4.82 21.15
C GLU A 175 -0.15 3.48 21.21
N THR A 176 -1.15 3.32 20.35
CA THR A 176 -1.93 2.08 20.27
C THR A 176 -1.25 0.99 19.43
N GLY A 177 -0.23 1.36 18.64
CA GLY A 177 0.44 0.46 17.70
C GLY A 177 -0.45 0.06 16.53
N GLU A 178 -1.36 0.96 16.13
CA GLU A 178 -2.29 0.79 15.01
C GLU A 178 -1.90 1.65 13.80
N ALA A 179 -2.15 1.12 12.62
CA ALA A 179 -2.14 1.87 11.37
C ALA A 179 -3.44 1.66 10.62
N LEU A 180 -3.93 2.66 9.91
CA LEU A 180 -5.03 2.56 8.97
C LEU A 180 -4.54 2.92 7.58
N ILE A 181 -4.58 1.95 6.68
CA ILE A 181 -4.36 2.18 5.26
C ILE A 181 -5.63 2.85 4.71
N GLU A 182 -5.47 4.14 4.44
CA GLU A 182 -6.52 5.00 3.91
C GLU A 182 -6.75 4.68 2.43
N GLU A 183 -5.69 4.62 1.65
CA GLU A 183 -5.75 4.42 0.20
C GLU A 183 -4.47 3.80 -0.34
N VAL A 184 -4.63 2.94 -1.35
CA VAL A 184 -3.58 2.46 -2.23
C VAL A 184 -3.89 2.96 -3.63
N GLN A 185 -3.00 3.73 -4.24
CA GLN A 185 -3.23 4.31 -5.58
C GLN A 185 -1.98 4.29 -6.46
N THR A 186 -2.22 4.28 -7.76
CA THR A 186 -1.25 4.46 -8.83
C THR A 186 -1.85 5.34 -9.91
N ASP A 187 -1.17 6.42 -10.28
CA ASP A 187 -1.49 7.15 -11.52
C ASP A 187 -0.80 6.53 -12.73
N TRP A 188 0.38 5.98 -12.49
CA TRP A 188 1.22 5.43 -13.53
C TRP A 188 0.55 4.25 -14.22
N MET A 189 0.06 3.27 -13.46
CA MET A 189 -0.65 2.13 -14.05
C MET A 189 -2.02 2.50 -14.60
N LYS A 190 -2.72 3.50 -14.02
CA LYS A 190 -3.95 4.04 -14.62
C LYS A 190 -3.68 4.56 -16.03
N THR A 191 -2.59 5.31 -16.20
CA THR A 191 -2.14 5.81 -17.50
C THR A 191 -1.78 4.67 -18.44
N VAL A 192 -1.01 3.67 -17.98
CA VAL A 192 -0.67 2.48 -18.78
C VAL A 192 -1.92 1.74 -19.27
N PHE A 193 -2.93 1.56 -18.40
CA PHE A 193 -4.18 0.92 -18.80
C PHE A 193 -4.99 1.78 -19.79
N SER A 194 -5.02 3.10 -19.59
CA SER A 194 -5.62 4.04 -20.55
C SER A 194 -4.97 3.91 -21.92
N LEU A 195 -3.63 4.04 -21.99
CA LEU A 195 -2.85 3.88 -23.22
C LEU A 195 -3.09 2.53 -23.89
N ARG A 196 -3.18 1.44 -23.12
CA ARG A 196 -3.49 0.10 -23.66
C ARG A 196 -4.84 0.07 -24.37
N ASN A 197 -5.84 0.75 -23.84
CA ASN A 197 -7.17 0.79 -24.42
C ASN A 197 -7.19 1.69 -25.66
N GLU A 198 -6.56 2.87 -25.57
CA GLU A 198 -6.41 3.82 -26.66
C GLU A 198 -5.66 3.21 -27.87
N LEU A 199 -4.61 2.41 -27.64
CA LEU A 199 -3.85 1.73 -28.69
C LEU A 199 -4.66 0.69 -29.48
N LYS A 200 -5.88 0.33 -29.04
CA LYS A 200 -6.80 -0.55 -29.78
C LYS A 200 -7.77 0.20 -30.68
N LEU A 201 -7.83 1.53 -30.56
CA LEU A 201 -8.70 2.37 -31.37
C LEU A 201 -7.97 2.75 -32.65
N ASP A 202 -8.66 2.69 -33.78
CA ASP A 202 -8.08 3.06 -35.08
C ASP A 202 -7.78 4.56 -35.17
N ASN A 203 -8.54 5.40 -34.44
CA ASN A 203 -8.42 6.86 -34.40
C ASN A 203 -8.26 7.38 -32.97
N SER A 204 -7.14 7.04 -32.32
CA SER A 204 -6.86 7.57 -30.97
C SER A 204 -6.34 9.01 -31.03
N ASP A 205 -7.02 9.92 -30.35
CA ASP A 205 -6.63 11.33 -30.20
C ASP A 205 -5.63 11.56 -29.05
N HIS A 206 -5.14 10.48 -28.42
CA HIS A 206 -4.22 10.61 -27.31
C HIS A 206 -2.86 11.14 -27.80
N ALA A 207 -2.52 12.38 -27.44
CA ALA A 207 -1.35 13.10 -27.95
C ALA A 207 -0.02 12.32 -27.89
N LEU A 208 0.18 11.49 -26.86
CA LEU A 208 1.38 10.65 -26.75
C LEU A 208 1.40 9.51 -27.80
N ILE A 209 0.25 8.89 -28.06
CA ILE A 209 0.10 7.79 -29.03
C ILE A 209 0.26 8.35 -30.44
N MET A 210 -0.42 9.46 -30.77
CA MET A 210 -0.28 10.11 -32.08
C MET A 210 1.18 10.43 -32.42
N LYS A 211 1.96 10.86 -31.41
CA LYS A 211 3.38 11.23 -31.61
C LYS A 211 4.31 10.02 -31.61
N ARG A 212 4.03 8.97 -30.85
CA ARG A 212 4.96 7.86 -30.59
C ARG A 212 4.25 6.51 -30.40
N PRO A 213 3.48 6.01 -31.39
CA PRO A 213 2.59 4.85 -31.19
C PRO A 213 3.36 3.57 -30.86
N ASN A 214 4.49 3.32 -31.54
CA ASN A 214 5.34 2.14 -31.29
C ASN A 214 5.99 2.18 -29.90
N ALA A 215 6.42 3.37 -29.43
CA ALA A 215 6.98 3.52 -28.09
C ALA A 215 5.91 3.26 -27.02
N CYS A 216 4.69 3.77 -27.22
CA CYS A 216 3.54 3.46 -26.35
C CYS A 216 3.26 1.96 -26.31
N LYS A 217 3.22 1.28 -27.46
CA LYS A 217 2.98 -0.17 -27.53
C LYS A 217 4.06 -0.97 -26.79
N SER A 218 5.33 -0.69 -27.06
CA SER A 218 6.46 -1.34 -26.37
C SER A 218 6.42 -1.09 -24.86
N TYR A 219 6.14 0.14 -24.45
CA TYR A 219 6.09 0.51 -23.04
C TYR A 219 4.92 -0.10 -22.29
N VAL A 220 3.72 -0.11 -22.88
CA VAL A 220 2.54 -0.77 -22.31
C VAL A 220 2.82 -2.27 -22.12
N ASN A 221 3.40 -2.93 -23.12
CA ASN A 221 3.74 -4.35 -23.02
C ASN A 221 4.74 -4.63 -21.89
N TYR A 222 5.82 -3.85 -21.82
CA TYR A 222 6.81 -3.93 -20.74
C TYR A 222 6.16 -3.77 -19.36
N MET A 223 5.32 -2.76 -19.18
CA MET A 223 4.66 -2.47 -17.91
C MET A 223 3.70 -3.58 -17.50
N LEU A 224 2.86 -4.07 -18.42
CA LEU A 224 1.88 -5.11 -18.13
C LEU A 224 2.52 -6.47 -17.84
N GLN A 225 3.67 -6.77 -18.45
CA GLN A 225 4.42 -7.99 -18.16
C GLN A 225 5.15 -7.90 -16.82
N ARG A 226 5.82 -6.77 -16.54
CA ARG A 226 6.73 -6.65 -15.39
C ARG A 226 6.02 -6.22 -14.10
N TYR A 227 4.96 -5.42 -14.20
CA TYR A 227 4.24 -4.82 -13.08
C TYR A 227 2.76 -5.26 -13.00
N LYS A 228 2.45 -6.48 -13.48
CA LYS A 228 1.10 -7.06 -13.41
C LYS A 228 0.49 -7.05 -12.00
N ALA A 229 1.32 -7.32 -10.99
CA ALA A 229 0.96 -7.37 -9.58
C ALA A 229 1.33 -6.08 -8.83
N TRP A 230 1.18 -4.92 -9.48
CA TRP A 230 1.55 -3.62 -8.91
C TRP A 230 0.86 -3.35 -7.56
N ASP A 231 -0.40 -3.74 -7.42
CA ASP A 231 -1.22 -3.54 -6.22
C ASP A 231 -0.69 -4.35 -5.04
N GLU A 232 -0.27 -5.58 -5.31
CA GLU A 232 0.44 -6.41 -4.34
C GLU A 232 1.79 -5.82 -3.96
N MET A 233 2.55 -5.26 -4.90
CA MET A 233 3.83 -4.58 -4.62
C MET A 233 3.62 -3.41 -3.66
N LEU A 234 2.61 -2.58 -3.91
CA LEU A 234 2.29 -1.43 -3.05
C LEU A 234 1.89 -1.87 -1.64
N LEU A 235 0.93 -2.79 -1.52
CA LEU A 235 0.45 -3.21 -0.21
C LEU A 235 1.50 -4.02 0.57
N SER A 236 2.33 -4.82 -0.11
CA SER A 236 3.47 -5.51 0.52
C SER A 236 4.51 -4.52 1.04
N SER A 237 4.80 -3.46 0.26
CA SER A 237 5.70 -2.38 0.67
C SER A 237 5.18 -1.72 1.95
N ALA A 238 3.88 -1.42 2.01
CA ALA A 238 3.25 -0.81 3.18
C ALA A 238 3.28 -1.74 4.41
N ILE A 239 2.92 -3.01 4.25
CA ILE A 239 2.94 -3.99 5.35
C ILE A 239 4.36 -4.15 5.90
N ARG A 240 5.35 -4.32 5.02
CA ARG A 240 6.77 -4.44 5.42
C ARG A 240 7.21 -3.18 6.16
N PHE A 241 6.97 -2.01 5.59
CA PHE A 241 7.33 -0.73 6.19
C PHE A 241 6.71 -0.58 7.59
N LEU A 242 5.41 -0.81 7.71
CA LEU A 242 4.70 -0.68 8.98
C LEU A 242 5.18 -1.68 10.03
N LYS A 243 5.46 -2.93 9.63
CA LYS A 243 5.87 -3.96 10.57
C LYS A 243 7.35 -3.87 10.97
N GLN A 244 8.24 -3.64 10.01
CA GLN A 244 9.71 -3.69 10.23
C GLN A 244 10.29 -2.34 10.62
N GLU A 245 9.85 -1.26 9.97
CA GLU A 245 10.46 0.06 10.17
C GLU A 245 9.74 0.86 11.27
N ILE A 246 8.41 0.68 11.42
CA ILE A 246 7.60 1.40 12.41
C ILE A 246 7.28 0.55 13.65
N GLY A 247 7.19 -0.78 13.51
CA GLY A 247 6.83 -1.68 14.62
C GLY A 247 5.31 -1.78 14.89
N ILE A 248 4.47 -1.44 13.92
CA ILE A 248 3.01 -1.56 14.01
C ILE A 248 2.58 -3.03 14.13
N ASN A 249 1.59 -3.27 14.98
CA ASN A 249 1.09 -4.62 15.27
C ASN A 249 -0.29 -4.90 14.68
N THR A 250 -1.11 -3.87 14.50
CA THR A 250 -2.42 -3.98 13.88
C THR A 250 -2.50 -3.03 12.70
N ILE A 251 -2.69 -3.58 11.50
CA ILE A 251 -2.93 -2.80 10.30
C ILE A 251 -4.40 -2.95 9.93
N TRP A 252 -5.10 -1.82 9.93
CA TRP A 252 -6.45 -1.66 9.43
C TRP A 252 -6.41 -1.22 7.96
N TYR A 253 -7.45 -1.58 7.23
CA TYR A 253 -7.62 -1.17 5.83
C TYR A 253 -9.12 -0.90 5.60
N HIS A 254 -9.44 0.19 4.91
CA HIS A 254 -10.84 0.51 4.62
C HIS A 254 -11.51 -0.53 3.72
N THR A 255 -12.75 -0.89 4.02
CA THR A 255 -13.62 -1.46 2.97
C THR A 255 -14.04 -0.33 2.04
N PHE A 256 -14.66 -0.67 0.90
CA PHE A 256 -15.20 0.36 0.02
C PHE A 256 -16.23 1.23 0.77
N GLU A 257 -17.08 0.57 1.54
CA GLU A 257 -18.15 1.18 2.33
C GLU A 257 -17.59 2.04 3.45
N SER A 258 -16.60 1.56 4.22
CA SER A 258 -16.01 2.36 5.30
C SER A 258 -15.18 3.52 4.78
N GLY A 259 -14.47 3.34 3.66
CA GLY A 259 -13.74 4.42 2.99
C GLY A 259 -14.70 5.53 2.54
N ARG A 260 -15.77 5.18 1.82
CA ARG A 260 -16.82 6.13 1.41
C ARG A 260 -17.42 6.86 2.60
N PHE A 261 -17.77 6.13 3.66
CA PHE A 261 -18.39 6.68 4.86
C PHE A 261 -17.47 7.65 5.59
N TYR A 262 -16.28 7.21 6.02
CA TYR A 262 -15.39 8.02 6.87
C TYR A 262 -14.72 9.18 6.14
N LYS A 263 -14.51 9.06 4.83
CA LYS A 263 -13.96 10.14 4.01
C LYS A 263 -15.02 11.04 3.40
N MET A 264 -16.31 10.73 3.62
CA MET A 264 -17.45 11.48 3.07
C MET A 264 -17.33 11.65 1.54
N MET A 265 -16.95 10.57 0.85
CA MET A 265 -16.66 10.63 -0.58
C MET A 265 -17.95 10.71 -1.39
N PRO A 266 -18.07 11.69 -2.30
CA PRO A 266 -19.16 11.71 -3.27
C PRO A 266 -19.00 10.61 -4.31
N ASP A 267 -20.08 10.29 -5.02
CA ASP A 267 -20.15 9.14 -5.93
C ASP A 267 -19.16 9.23 -7.11
N TYR A 268 -18.88 10.45 -7.57
CA TYR A 268 -17.93 10.70 -8.67
C TYR A 268 -16.46 10.55 -8.26
N SER A 269 -16.14 10.41 -6.97
CA SER A 269 -14.76 10.30 -6.49
C SER A 269 -14.42 8.93 -5.92
N LEU A 270 -15.31 7.94 -6.05
CA LEU A 270 -15.14 6.62 -5.43
C LEU A 270 -13.98 5.84 -6.07
N PRO A 271 -13.17 5.12 -5.27
CA PRO A 271 -12.04 4.38 -5.80
C PRO A 271 -12.49 3.06 -6.46
N PRO A 272 -11.65 2.39 -7.25
CA PRO A 272 -11.96 1.08 -7.80
C PRO A 272 -12.28 0.05 -6.70
N ARG A 273 -13.46 -0.59 -6.75
CA ARG A 273 -13.92 -1.55 -5.73
C ARG A 273 -12.96 -2.72 -5.49
N SER A 274 -12.24 -3.18 -6.52
CA SER A 274 -11.32 -4.33 -6.43
C SER A 274 -10.19 -4.11 -5.41
N LEU A 275 -9.65 -2.90 -5.31
CA LEU A 275 -8.61 -2.52 -4.34
C LEU A 275 -9.11 -2.54 -2.89
N TYR A 276 -10.43 -2.49 -2.70
CA TYR A 276 -11.08 -2.43 -1.39
C TYR A 276 -11.90 -3.70 -1.10
N THR A 277 -11.67 -4.78 -1.86
CA THR A 277 -12.39 -6.05 -1.69
C THR A 277 -11.45 -7.25 -1.84
N THR A 278 -10.83 -7.42 -3.01
CA THR A 278 -10.03 -8.61 -3.33
C THR A 278 -8.61 -8.52 -2.76
N LEU A 279 -7.97 -7.36 -2.92
CA LEU A 279 -6.57 -7.18 -2.54
C LEU A 279 -6.33 -7.42 -1.02
N PRO A 280 -7.09 -6.82 -0.09
CA PRO A 280 -6.87 -7.06 1.35
C PRO A 280 -7.07 -8.52 1.74
N LYS A 281 -8.11 -9.18 1.22
CA LYS A 281 -8.37 -10.61 1.48
C LYS A 281 -7.22 -11.50 1.00
N LYS A 282 -6.70 -11.22 -0.20
CA LYS A 282 -5.53 -11.94 -0.76
C LYS A 282 -4.31 -11.83 0.17
N MET A 283 -4.20 -10.73 0.90
CA MET A 283 -3.10 -10.37 1.79
C MET A 283 -3.41 -10.73 3.26
N GLY A 284 -4.41 -11.57 3.52
CA GLY A 284 -4.69 -12.11 4.85
C GLY A 284 -5.42 -11.15 5.78
N PHE A 285 -5.96 -10.04 5.28
CA PHE A 285 -6.85 -9.22 6.09
C PHE A 285 -8.20 -9.90 6.29
N GLU A 286 -8.67 -9.90 7.53
CA GLU A 286 -9.98 -10.39 7.92
C GLU A 286 -10.98 -9.24 7.96
N ILE A 287 -12.21 -9.48 7.53
CA ILE A 287 -13.28 -8.49 7.67
C ILE A 287 -13.80 -8.49 9.11
N THR A 288 -14.07 -7.30 9.65
CA THR A 288 -14.59 -7.12 11.01
C THR A 288 -15.48 -5.87 11.09
N ASN A 289 -16.43 -5.88 12.02
CA ASN A 289 -17.27 -4.73 12.36
C ASN A 289 -16.65 -3.83 13.45
N GLN A 290 -15.43 -4.17 13.91
CA GLN A 290 -14.71 -3.36 14.88
C GLN A 290 -14.20 -2.09 14.22
N ILE A 291 -14.50 -0.94 14.83
CA ILE A 291 -13.95 0.35 14.42
C ILE A 291 -12.52 0.46 14.98
N PRO A 292 -11.51 0.79 14.13
CA PRO A 292 -10.14 1.05 14.56
C PRO A 292 -10.09 2.06 15.71
N LYS A 293 -9.21 1.86 16.72
CA LYS A 293 -9.12 2.78 17.86
C LYS A 293 -8.77 4.20 17.40
N ILE A 294 -7.86 4.29 16.44
CA ILE A 294 -7.46 5.52 15.77
C ILE A 294 -8.66 6.36 15.30
N LEU A 295 -9.74 5.73 14.81
CA LEU A 295 -10.99 6.40 14.41
C LEU A 295 -11.97 6.54 15.58
N LYS A 296 -12.09 5.51 16.43
CA LYS A 296 -13.03 5.44 17.54
C LYS A 296 -12.76 6.54 18.58
N GLU A 297 -11.49 6.81 18.87
CA GLU A 297 -11.03 7.76 19.89
C GLU A 297 -10.89 9.19 19.34
N CYS A 298 -10.98 9.37 18.02
CA CYS A 298 -11.02 10.68 17.39
C CYS A 298 -12.34 11.41 17.73
N LYS A 299 -12.25 12.46 18.56
CA LYS A 299 -13.40 13.24 19.05
C LYS A 299 -14.20 13.86 17.90
N GLU A 300 -13.52 14.28 16.84
CA GLU A 300 -14.10 14.88 15.64
C GLU A 300 -14.97 13.88 14.85
N LEU A 301 -14.77 12.57 15.06
CA LEU A 301 -15.53 11.49 14.44
C LEU A 301 -16.65 10.93 15.33
N LYS A 302 -16.87 11.46 16.54
CA LYS A 302 -17.85 10.92 17.51
C LYS A 302 -19.24 10.68 16.89
N ARG A 303 -19.76 11.65 16.13
CA ARG A 303 -21.06 11.53 15.45
C ARG A 303 -21.07 10.45 14.38
N MET A 304 -20.00 10.35 13.58
CA MET A 304 -19.87 9.35 12.53
C MET A 304 -19.73 7.95 13.12
N ASN A 305 -18.95 7.78 14.19
CA ASN A 305 -18.79 6.51 14.90
C ASN A 305 -20.13 6.00 15.45
N ASN A 306 -21.00 6.88 15.97
CA ASN A 306 -22.34 6.51 16.41
C ASN A 306 -23.25 6.05 15.24
N ALA A 307 -23.02 6.59 14.04
CA ALA A 307 -23.77 6.26 12.84
C ALA A 307 -23.18 5.08 12.04
N ALA A 308 -21.99 4.58 12.39
CA ALA A 308 -21.24 3.55 11.66
C ALA A 308 -21.80 2.13 11.80
N LYS A 309 -23.11 1.96 12.03
CA LYS A 309 -23.75 0.64 12.16
C LYS A 309 -23.59 -0.14 10.85
N GLY A 310 -23.06 -1.36 10.95
CA GLY A 310 -22.84 -2.25 9.80
C GLY A 310 -21.64 -1.86 8.92
N ILE A 311 -20.86 -0.84 9.30
CA ILE A 311 -19.64 -0.48 8.59
C ILE A 311 -18.51 -1.45 8.99
N ASN A 312 -17.90 -2.08 7.99
CA ASN A 312 -16.84 -3.06 8.19
C ASN A 312 -15.47 -2.50 7.81
N PHE A 313 -14.44 -3.07 8.42
CA PHE A 313 -13.03 -2.83 8.11
C PHE A 313 -12.33 -4.13 7.82
N PHE A 314 -11.21 -4.03 7.11
CA PHE A 314 -10.22 -5.10 7.03
C PHE A 314 -9.21 -4.93 8.16
N ARG A 315 -8.81 -6.04 8.79
CA ARG A 315 -7.83 -6.07 9.87
C ARG A 315 -6.79 -7.16 9.63
N LEU A 316 -5.53 -6.79 9.74
CA LEU A 316 -4.38 -7.69 9.80
C LEU A 316 -3.70 -7.48 11.16
N ASN A 317 -3.66 -8.53 11.98
CA ASN A 317 -3.07 -8.48 13.32
C ASN A 317 -1.87 -9.42 13.41
N PHE A 318 -0.73 -8.89 13.86
CA PHE A 318 0.52 -9.62 14.07
C PHE A 318 0.74 -10.06 15.52
N LYS A 319 -0.07 -9.58 16.47
CA LYS A 319 -0.04 -10.10 17.85
C LYS A 319 -0.63 -11.50 17.87
N LYS A 320 0.10 -12.40 18.51
CA LYS A 320 -0.38 -13.75 18.85
C LYS A 320 -1.30 -13.70 20.05
#